data_AF-A0A8T4W2D2-F1
#
_entry.id   AF-A0A8T4W2D2-F1
#
_cell.length_a   1.000
_cell.length_b   1.000
_cell.length_c   1.000
_cell.angle_alpha   90.00
_cell.angle_beta   90.00
_cell.angle_gamma   90.00
#
_symmetry.space_group_name_H-M   'P 1'
#
loop_
_entity.id
_entity.type
_entity.pdbx_description
1 polymer ?
#
loop_
_entity_poly.entity_id
_entity_poly.type
_entity_poly.pdbx_seq_one_letter_code
_entity_poly.pdbx_strand_id
1 'polypeptide(L)'
;MSDEEPRYVSLAEVKKLLNEESEERELRYEQSLALGHAETFVKLSLESTEDLIEELIDGSDFIDEESAYKLADLLPQDEEGVRAVFQQDRHTPSDDESEKIINTIKKYL
;
A
#
# COMPACT_ATOMS: atom_id res chain seq x y z
N MET A 1 19.98 -17.10 -3.98
CA MET A 1 18.64 -16.48 -4.06
C MET A 1 17.85 -17.19 -2.99
N SER A 2 17.27 -16.47 -2.03
CA SER A 2 16.40 -17.07 -1.02
C SER A 2 15.27 -17.81 -1.72
N ASP A 3 14.89 -18.98 -1.20
CA ASP A 3 13.81 -19.84 -1.74
C ASP A 3 12.40 -19.27 -1.45
N GLU A 4 12.28 -17.98 -1.14
CA GLU A 4 11.00 -17.34 -0.83
C GLU A 4 10.33 -16.84 -2.11
N GLU A 5 9.04 -17.12 -2.23
CA GLU A 5 8.23 -16.59 -3.32
C GLU A 5 8.18 -15.05 -3.25
N PRO A 6 8.21 -14.36 -4.40
CA PRO A 6 8.08 -12.90 -4.42
C PRO A 6 6.71 -12.50 -3.87
N ARG A 7 6.70 -11.51 -2.98
CA ARG A 7 5.48 -10.93 -2.42
C ARG A 7 5.51 -9.41 -2.54
N TYR A 8 4.33 -8.80 -2.43
CA TYR A 8 4.21 -7.35 -2.33
C TYR A 8 4.72 -6.87 -0.96
N VAL A 9 5.21 -5.63 -0.93
CA VAL A 9 5.64 -4.91 0.27
C VAL A 9 5.06 -3.50 0.18
N SER A 10 4.48 -2.99 1.27
CA SER A 10 3.96 -1.63 1.31
C SER A 10 5.08 -0.60 1.49
N LEU A 11 4.84 0.68 1.22
CA LEU A 11 5.81 1.73 1.53
C LEU A 11 6.12 1.80 3.03
N ALA A 12 5.14 1.48 3.90
CA ALA A 12 5.34 1.42 5.34
C ALA A 12 6.33 0.31 5.72
N GLU A 13 6.21 -0.86 5.09
CA GLU A 13 7.13 -1.97 5.28
C GLU A 13 8.53 -1.64 4.73
N VAL A 14 8.61 -1.07 3.53
CA VAL A 14 9.88 -0.61 2.94
C VAL A 14 10.59 0.38 3.87
N LYS A 15 9.85 1.32 4.47
CA LYS A 15 10.40 2.27 5.44
C LYS A 15 10.99 1.55 6.65
N LYS A 16 10.29 0.55 7.20
CA LYS A 16 10.79 -0.24 8.34
C LYS A 16 12.07 -0.98 7.96
N LEU A 17 12.04 -1.75 6.87
CA LEU A 17 13.16 -2.58 6.41
C LEU A 17 14.41 -1.75 6.14
N LEU A 18 14.27 -0.60 5.49
CA LEU A 18 15.41 0.26 5.18
C LEU A 18 15.95 1.00 6.42
N ASN A 19 15.11 1.33 7.40
CA ASN A 19 15.57 1.89 8.67
C ASN A 19 16.39 0.86 9.46
N GLU A 20 15.88 -0.37 9.61
CA GLU A 20 16.59 -1.47 10.28
C GLU A 20 17.95 -1.74 9.60
N GLU A 21 17.97 -1.78 8.27
CA GLU A 21 19.20 -1.98 7.50
C GLU A 21 20.20 -0.82 7.65
N SER A 22 19.71 0.41 7.86
CA SER A 22 20.56 1.60 8.07
C SER A 22 21.29 1.60 9.42
N GLU A 23 20.77 0.86 10.40
CA GLU A 23 21.40 0.67 11.70
C GLU A 23 22.54 -0.36 11.62
N GLU A 24 22.40 -1.36 10.75
CA GLU A 24 23.39 -2.43 10.54
C GLU A 24 24.53 -2.00 9.61
N ARG A 25 24.23 -1.19 8.59
CA ARG A 25 25.24 -0.73 7.60
C ARG A 25 24.86 0.57 6.91
N GLU A 26 25.85 1.16 6.23
CA GLU A 26 25.58 2.26 5.30
C GLU A 26 24.71 1.78 4.12
N LEU A 27 23.63 2.53 3.87
CA LEU A 27 22.73 2.30 2.73
C LEU A 27 23.40 2.73 1.43
N ARG A 28 23.12 1.99 0.34
CA ARG A 28 23.51 2.42 -1.01
C ARG A 28 22.70 3.65 -1.42
N TYR A 29 23.20 4.41 -2.39
CA TYR A 29 22.53 5.62 -2.87
C TYR A 29 21.05 5.42 -3.21
N GLU A 30 20.72 4.36 -3.96
CA GLU A 30 19.34 4.05 -4.33
C GLU A 30 18.47 3.64 -3.13
N GLN A 31 19.06 2.97 -2.13
CA GLN A 31 18.38 2.59 -0.89
C GLN A 31 18.08 3.83 -0.04
N SER A 32 19.02 4.77 0.05
CA SER A 32 18.81 6.05 0.75
C SER A 32 17.72 6.89 0.09
N LEU A 33 17.66 6.90 -1.26
CA LEU A 33 16.57 7.56 -1.98
C LEU A 33 15.21 6.87 -1.72
N ALA A 34 15.17 5.55 -1.72
CA ALA A 34 13.96 4.79 -1.42
C ALA A 34 13.47 5.03 0.02
N LEU A 35 14.39 5.08 0.99
CA LEU A 35 14.07 5.41 2.37
C LEU A 35 13.51 6.84 2.48
N GLY A 36 14.17 7.83 1.86
CA GLY A 36 13.68 9.21 1.87
C GLY A 36 12.30 9.38 1.21
N HIS A 37 12.01 8.60 0.16
CA HIS A 37 10.67 8.53 -0.42
C HIS A 37 9.67 7.94 0.58
N ALA A 38 9.98 6.79 1.17
CA ALA A 38 9.09 6.15 2.12
C ALA A 38 8.84 7.02 3.38
N GLU A 39 9.86 7.73 3.88
CA GLU A 39 9.72 8.69 4.97
C GLU A 39 8.78 9.85 4.64
N THR A 40 8.76 10.29 3.39
CA THR A 40 7.93 11.41 2.92
C THR A 40 6.48 11.00 2.69
N PHE A 41 6.24 9.80 2.16
CA PHE A 41 4.92 9.41 1.64
C PHE A 41 4.13 8.45 2.53
N VAL A 42 4.77 7.74 3.47
CA VAL A 42 4.07 6.87 4.42
C VAL A 42 3.25 7.72 5.39
N LYS A 43 1.93 7.54 5.37
CA LYS A 43 0.98 8.26 6.23
C LYS A 43 0.47 7.43 7.41
N LEU A 44 0.49 6.10 7.28
CA LEU A 44 0.01 5.17 8.29
C LEU A 44 1.17 4.46 8.99
N SER A 45 0.91 3.89 10.16
CA SER A 45 1.83 2.96 10.81
C SER A 45 1.89 1.64 10.02
N LEU A 46 2.95 0.83 10.20
CA LEU A 46 3.03 -0.48 9.54
C LEU A 46 1.82 -1.35 9.88
N GLU A 47 1.47 -1.45 11.17
CA GLU A 47 0.32 -2.21 11.66
C GLU A 47 -0.98 -1.73 11.01
N SER A 48 -1.23 -0.42 11.00
CA SER A 48 -2.43 0.15 10.36
C SER A 48 -2.46 -0.04 8.84
N THR A 49 -1.31 -0.10 8.18
CA THR A 49 -1.23 -0.42 6.76
C THR A 49 -1.55 -1.89 6.50
N GLU A 50 -1.01 -2.81 7.31
CA GLU A 50 -1.28 -4.26 7.22
C GLU A 50 -2.77 -4.54 7.44
N ASP A 51 -3.36 -3.99 8.52
CA ASP A 51 -4.79 -4.12 8.82
C ASP A 51 -5.68 -3.59 7.68
N LEU A 52 -5.32 -2.44 7.09
CA LEU A 52 -6.06 -1.87 5.96
C LEU A 52 -5.99 -2.78 4.72
N ILE A 53 -4.83 -3.35 4.42
CA ILE A 53 -4.66 -4.27 3.30
C ILE A 53 -5.56 -5.49 3.48
N GLU A 54 -5.56 -6.09 4.66
CA GLU A 54 -6.43 -7.24 4.99
C GLU A 54 -7.92 -6.87 4.84
N GLU A 55 -8.35 -5.73 5.41
CA GLU A 55 -9.74 -5.31 5.33
C GLU A 55 -10.19 -4.97 3.88
N LEU A 56 -9.29 -4.47 3.04
CA LEU A 56 -9.58 -4.23 1.62
C LEU A 56 -9.77 -5.53 0.83
N ILE A 57 -8.90 -6.52 1.04
CA ILE A 57 -8.99 -7.84 0.37
C ILE A 57 -10.27 -8.57 0.82
N ASP A 58 -10.52 -8.64 2.12
CA ASP A 58 -11.70 -9.32 2.67
C ASP A 58 -13.01 -8.58 2.35
N GLY A 59 -12.93 -7.27 2.13
CA GLY A 59 -14.07 -6.41 1.86
C GLY A 59 -14.68 -6.57 0.47
N SER A 60 -13.94 -7.12 -0.51
CA SER A 60 -14.42 -7.27 -1.90
C SER A 60 -13.63 -8.29 -2.73
N ASP A 61 -14.33 -9.24 -3.35
CA ASP A 61 -13.73 -10.31 -4.16
C ASP A 61 -12.92 -9.85 -5.38
N PHE A 62 -13.12 -8.62 -5.86
CA PHE A 62 -12.41 -8.09 -7.03
C PHE A 62 -11.09 -7.38 -6.67
N ILE A 63 -10.86 -7.10 -5.37
CA ILE A 63 -9.64 -6.44 -4.92
C ILE A 63 -8.59 -7.52 -4.72
N ASP A 64 -7.65 -7.59 -5.65
CA ASP A 64 -6.49 -8.46 -5.51
C ASP A 64 -5.41 -7.84 -4.61
N GLU A 65 -4.39 -8.65 -4.31
CA GLU A 65 -3.29 -8.24 -3.43
C GLU A 65 -2.58 -6.99 -3.97
N GLU A 66 -2.30 -6.94 -5.28
CA GLU A 66 -1.64 -5.78 -5.89
C GLU A 66 -2.44 -4.48 -5.68
N SER A 67 -3.75 -4.53 -5.93
CA SER A 67 -4.65 -3.40 -5.77
C SER A 67 -4.79 -2.96 -4.32
N ALA A 68 -4.87 -3.91 -3.38
CA ALA A 68 -4.96 -3.63 -1.95
C ALA A 68 -3.71 -2.89 -1.44
N TYR A 69 -2.52 -3.37 -1.80
CA TYR A 69 -1.26 -2.69 -1.46
C TYR A 69 -1.20 -1.29 -2.07
N LYS A 70 -1.64 -1.14 -3.34
CA LYS A 70 -1.66 0.15 -4.02
C LYS A 70 -2.62 1.15 -3.35
N LEU A 71 -3.80 0.70 -2.95
CA LEU A 71 -4.77 1.51 -2.23
C LEU A 71 -4.24 1.94 -0.85
N ALA A 72 -3.58 1.03 -0.13
CA ALA A 72 -3.00 1.32 1.19
C ALA A 72 -1.82 2.30 1.13
N ASP A 73 -1.03 2.29 0.05
CA ASP A 73 0.05 3.24 -0.18
C ASP A 73 -0.46 4.62 -0.64
N LEU A 74 -1.49 4.66 -1.49
CA LEU A 74 -1.99 5.91 -2.08
C LEU A 74 -3.03 6.64 -1.21
N LEU A 75 -3.85 5.88 -0.49
CA LEU A 75 -4.93 6.36 0.38
C LEU A 75 -5.86 7.34 -0.35
N PRO A 76 -6.46 6.95 -1.50
CA PRO A 76 -7.37 7.81 -2.24
C PRO A 76 -8.57 8.24 -1.39
N GLN A 77 -8.98 9.50 -1.55
CA GLN A 77 -10.07 10.12 -0.76
C GLN A 77 -11.31 10.43 -1.60
N ASP A 78 -11.25 10.17 -2.91
CA ASP A 78 -12.33 10.36 -3.88
C ASP A 78 -12.39 9.19 -4.86
N GLU A 79 -13.50 9.09 -5.58
CA GLU A 79 -13.77 7.99 -6.51
C GLU A 79 -12.81 7.97 -7.70
N GLU A 80 -12.34 9.13 -8.14
CA GLU A 80 -11.40 9.22 -9.26
C GLU A 80 -10.06 8.57 -8.87
N GLY A 81 -9.57 8.85 -7.67
CA GLY A 81 -8.37 8.24 -7.11
C GLY A 81 -8.52 6.73 -6.92
N VAL A 82 -9.68 6.25 -6.48
CA VAL A 82 -9.94 4.79 -6.40
C VAL A 82 -9.91 4.18 -7.80
N ARG A 83 -10.69 4.71 -8.76
CA ARG A 83 -10.75 4.19 -10.13
C ARG A 83 -9.42 4.21 -10.85
N ALA A 84 -8.56 5.18 -10.54
CA ALA A 84 -7.22 5.25 -11.10
C ALA A 84 -6.36 4.03 -10.74
N VAL A 85 -6.56 3.42 -9.55
CA VAL A 85 -5.86 2.19 -9.15
C VAL A 85 -6.28 1.02 -10.05
N PHE A 86 -7.58 0.89 -10.32
CA PHE A 86 -8.15 -0.21 -11.11
C PHE A 86 -8.17 0.05 -12.62
N GLN A 87 -7.45 1.06 -13.13
CA GLN A 87 -7.57 1.46 -14.54
C GLN A 87 -7.11 0.37 -15.53
N GLN A 88 -6.17 -0.48 -15.13
CA GLN A 88 -5.68 -1.59 -15.94
C GLN A 88 -6.39 -2.91 -15.64
N ASP A 89 -7.30 -2.92 -14.67
CA ASP A 89 -7.96 -4.12 -14.21
C ASP A 89 -9.18 -4.46 -15.07
N ARG A 90 -9.61 -5.71 -14.99
CA ARG A 90 -10.81 -6.17 -15.71
C ARG A 90 -12.09 -5.58 -15.15
N HIS A 91 -12.09 -5.24 -13.85
CA HIS A 91 -13.22 -4.66 -13.15
C HIS A 91 -12.92 -3.20 -12.80
N THR A 92 -13.83 -2.31 -13.18
CA THR A 92 -13.77 -0.91 -12.74
C THR A 92 -14.79 -0.73 -11.62
N PRO A 93 -14.39 -0.26 -10.42
CA PRO A 93 -15.32 -0.03 -9.32
C PRO A 93 -16.45 0.92 -9.71
N SER A 94 -17.67 0.50 -9.41
CA SER A 94 -18.86 1.35 -9.42
C SER A 94 -18.78 2.47 -8.37
N ASP A 95 -19.70 3.43 -8.42
CA ASP A 95 -19.80 4.51 -7.41
C ASP A 95 -19.92 3.91 -6.00
N ASP A 96 -20.83 2.95 -5.80
CA ASP A 96 -21.06 2.28 -4.52
C ASP A 96 -19.84 1.48 -4.01
N GLU A 97 -19.13 0.79 -4.91
CA GLU A 97 -17.90 0.05 -4.56
C GLU A 97 -16.77 1.02 -4.20
N SER A 98 -16.63 2.11 -4.95
CA SER A 98 -15.64 3.15 -4.67
C SER A 98 -15.90 3.81 -3.32
N GLU A 99 -17.16 4.11 -3.00
CA GLU A 99 -17.55 4.68 -1.71
C GLU A 99 -17.23 3.72 -0.55
N LYS A 100 -17.46 2.41 -0.71
CA LYS A 100 -17.06 1.41 0.29
C LYS A 100 -15.57 1.40 0.53
N ILE A 101 -14.76 1.38 -0.53
CA ILE A 101 -13.29 1.42 -0.45
C ILE A 101 -12.83 2.67 0.30
N ILE A 102 -13.35 3.85 -0.08
CA ILE A 102 -13.01 5.12 0.58
C ILE A 102 -13.40 5.10 2.05
N ASN A 103 -14.57 4.55 2.39
CA ASN A 103 -15.02 4.44 3.78
C ASN A 103 -14.16 3.49 4.59
N THR A 104 -13.65 2.40 4.01
CA THR A 104 -12.66 1.54 4.65
C THR A 104 -11.36 2.30 4.91
N ILE A 105 -10.79 2.96 3.90
CA ILE A 105 -9.56 3.76 4.03
C ILE A 105 -9.70 4.84 5.12
N LYS A 106 -10.84 5.53 5.18
CA LYS A 106 -11.10 6.58 6.18
C LYS A 106 -11.08 6.09 7.63
N LYS A 107 -11.22 4.79 7.91
CA LYS A 107 -11.13 4.26 9.28
C LYS A 107 -9.70 4.34 9.84
N TYR A 108 -8.70 4.45 8.96
CA TYR A 108 -7.28 4.42 9.31
C TYR A 108 -6.61 5.81 9.25
N LEU A 109 -7.30 6.85 8.75
CA LEU A 109 -6.81 8.23 8.65
C LEU A 109 -7.17 9.07 9.88
#